data_AF-A0A5K0WR92-F1
#
_entry.id   AF-A0A5K0WR92-F1
#
_cell.length_a   1.000
_cell.length_b   1.000
_cell.length_c   1.000
_cell.angle_alpha   90.00
_cell.angle_beta   90.00
_cell.angle_gamma   90.00
#
_symmetry.space_group_name_H-M   'P 1'
#
loop_
_entity.id
_entity.type
_entity.pdbx_description
1 polymer ?
#
loop_
_entity_poly.entity_id
_entity_poly.type
_entity_poly.pdbx_seq_one_letter_code
_entity_poly.pdbx_strand_id
1 'polypeptide(L)' 'RLVWLNDVDRENGYAVDFLSIALHAISRDPAAYPFPCIYAQ' A
#
# COMPACT_ATOMS: atom_id res chain seq x y z
N ARG A 1 -8.89 -5.59 -6.55
CA ARG A 1 -9.05 -4.17 -6.12
C ARG A 1 -8.36 -4.00 -4.77
N LEU A 2 -7.45 -3.04 -4.67
CA LEU A 2 -6.85 -2.59 -3.42
C LEU A 2 -7.61 -1.35 -2.95
N VAL A 3 -7.92 -1.27 -1.66
CA VAL A 3 -8.65 -0.15 -1.07
C VAL A 3 -7.87 0.31 0.16
N TRP A 4 -7.57 1.60 0.21
CA TRP A 4 -7.03 2.25 1.39
C TRP A 4 -8.09 3.23 1.91
N LEU A 5 -8.35 3.16 3.22
CA LEU A 5 -9.26 4.06 3.90
C LEU A 5 -8.45 4.92 4.86
N ASN A 6 -8.76 6.21 4.92
CA ASN A 6 -8.22 7.09 5.93
C ASN A 6 -8.78 6.71 7.31
N ASP A 7 -7.93 6.78 8.33
CA ASP A 7 -8.23 6.37 9.70
C ASP A 7 -9.04 7.43 10.47
N VAL A 8 -8.99 8.69 10.04
CA VAL A 8 -9.73 9.84 10.60
C VAL A 8 -11.04 10.09 9.85
N ASP A 9 -11.05 10.01 8.51
CA ASP A 9 -12.23 10.22 7.66
C ASP A 9 -12.44 9.06 6.67
N ARG A 10 -13.28 8.10 7.04
CA ARG A 10 -13.48 6.87 6.26
C ARG A 10 -14.18 7.09 4.92
N GLU A 11 -14.81 8.24 4.71
CA GLU A 11 -15.41 8.60 3.42
C GLU A 11 -14.34 9.07 2.42
N ASN A 12 -13.16 9.44 2.91
CA ASN A 12 -12.03 9.88 2.10
C ASN A 12 -10.98 8.77 1.96
N GLY A 13 -11.14 7.94 0.92
CA GLY A 13 -10.24 6.81 0.64
C GLY A 13 -9.77 6.77 -0.81
N TYR A 14 -8.85 5.83 -1.08
CA TYR A 14 -8.33 5.55 -2.42
C TYR A 14 -8.63 4.10 -2.82
N ALA A 15 -9.02 3.91 -4.07
CA ALA A 15 -9.25 2.59 -4.65
C ALA A 15 -8.47 2.44 -5.94
N VAL A 16 -7.74 1.34 -6.06
CA VAL A 16 -6.93 1.02 -7.24
C VAL A 16 -7.35 -0.37 -7.74
N ASP A 17 -7.56 -0.49 -9.05
CA ASP A 17 -7.81 -1.81 -9.66
C ASP A 17 -6.53 -2.65 -9.61
N PHE A 18 -6.68 -3.97 -9.47
CA PHE A 18 -5.51 -4.84 -9.45
C PHE A 18 -4.74 -4.79 -10.79
N LEU A 19 -5.45 -4.62 -11.90
CA LEU A 19 -4.83 -4.46 -13.23
C LEU A 19 -4.05 -3.15 -13.38
N SER A 20 -4.28 -2.18 -12.51
CA SER A 20 -3.53 -0.92 -12.48
C SER A 20 -2.24 -1.01 -11.67
N ILE A 21 -1.98 -2.14 -10.99
CA ILE A 21 -0.75 -2.38 -10.24
C ILE A 21 0.18 -3.24 -11.12
N ALA A 22 1.26 -2.63 -11.62
CA ALA A 22 2.26 -3.29 -12.43
C ALA A 22 3.29 -4.06 -11.60
N LEU A 23 3.60 -3.59 -10.38
CA LEU A 23 4.59 -4.20 -9.49
C LEU A 23 4.15 -4.14 -8.03
N HIS A 24 4.48 -5.17 -7.24
CA HIS A 24 4.43 -5.11 -5.79
C HIS A 24 5.67 -5.75 -5.15
N ALA A 25 6.12 -5.23 -4.02
CA ALA A 25 7.26 -5.74 -3.26
C ALA A 25 7.04 -5.60 -1.75
N ILE A 26 7.72 -6.44 -0.96
CA ILE A 26 7.65 -6.41 0.51
C ILE A 26 9.05 -6.12 1.05
N SER A 27 9.19 -5.03 1.82
CA SER A 27 10.42 -4.78 2.57
C SER A 27 10.42 -5.61 3.85
N ARG A 28 11.48 -6.41 4.01
CA ARG A 28 11.75 -7.21 5.21
C ARG A 28 13.09 -6.88 5.86
N ASP A 29 13.84 -5.94 5.27
CA ASP A 29 15.14 -5.51 5.78
C ASP A 29 14.96 -4.29 6.70
N PRO A 30 15.13 -4.45 8.02
CA PRO A 30 15.00 -3.35 8.97
C PRO A 30 16.04 -2.24 8.77
N ALA A 31 17.18 -2.54 8.13
CA ALA A 31 18.19 -1.53 7.82
C ALA A 31 17.75 -0.61 6.68
N ALA A 32 16.92 -1.10 5.75
CA ALA A 32 16.36 -0.32 4.66
C ALA A 32 15.10 0.46 5.11
N TYR A 33 14.24 -0.17 5.92
CA TYR A 33 13.09 0.50 6.53
C TYR A 33 12.69 -0.20 7.84
N PRO A 34 12.48 0.53 8.94
CA PRO A 34 12.44 -0.05 10.29
C PRO A 34 11.22 -0.94 10.57
N PHE A 35 10.18 -0.90 9.74
CA PHE A 35 8.95 -1.69 9.90
C PHE A 35 8.60 -2.46 8.62
N PRO A 36 7.94 -3.63 8.70
CA PRO A 36 7.45 -4.31 7.51
C PRO A 36 6.53 -3.39 6.70
N CYS A 37 6.77 -3.25 5.38
CA CYS A 37 5.96 -2.42 4.51
C CYS A 37 5.81 -3.02 3.11
N ILE A 38 4.77 -2.59 2.40
CA ILE A 38 4.44 -3.01 1.03
C ILE A 38 4.65 -1.81 0.11
N TYR A 39 5.32 -2.05 -1.01
CA TYR A 39 5.42 -1.12 -2.14
C TYR A 39 4.53 -1.64 -3.29
N ALA A 40 3.83 -0.74 -3.97
CA ALA A 40 3.07 -1.02 -5.18
C ALA A 40 3.23 0.13 -6.18
N GLN A 41 3.39 -0.20 -7.47
CA GLN A 41 3.49 0.73 -8.60
C GLN A 41 2.42 0.40 -9.64
#